data_AF-X1KMY3-F1
#
_entry.id   AF-X1KMY3-F1
#
_cell.length_a   1.000
_cell.length_b   1.000
_cell.length_c   1.000
_cell.angle_alpha   90.00
_cell.angle_beta   90.00
_cell.angle_gamma   90.00
#
_symmetry.space_group_name_H-M   'P 1'
#
loop_
_entity.id
_entity.type
_entity.pdbx_description
1 polymer ?
#
loop_
_entity_poly.entity_id
_entity_poly.type
_entity_poly.pdbx_seq_one_letter_code
_entity_poly.pdbx_strand_id
1 'polypeptide(L)'
;DSSPLLFKLIYACFNEINNLNPEDVVSLKKTMCFFGIKFLRITGYIPLLKNCSKCNKELKNLYSFHKDKIYFSVKYGGILCGKCADSSGGMEVLGASDYRFLYDLFNLKLEDFRDLEVGLPTLKST
;
A
#
# COMPACT_ATOMS: atom_id res chain seq x y z
N ASP A 1 -15.57 6.24 -16.14
CA ASP A 1 -16.14 4.91 -15.91
C ASP A 1 -14.98 3.93 -15.70
N SER A 2 -14.91 3.32 -14.51
CA SER A 2 -13.83 2.39 -14.11
C SER A 2 -14.25 0.92 -14.18
N SER A 3 -15.49 0.64 -14.60
CA SER A 3 -16.11 -0.69 -14.51
C SER A 3 -15.32 -1.78 -15.26
N PRO A 4 -14.80 -1.55 -16.49
CA PRO A 4 -14.01 -2.57 -17.20
C PRO A 4 -12.69 -2.93 -16.48
N LEU A 5 -12.04 -1.95 -15.85
CA LEU A 5 -10.79 -2.17 -15.11
C LEU A 5 -11.04 -2.97 -13.83
N LEU A 6 -12.13 -2.68 -13.12
CA LEU A 6 -12.54 -3.43 -11.93
C LEU A 6 -12.90 -4.87 -12.28
N PHE A 7 -13.67 -5.09 -13.36
CA PHE A 7 -13.98 -6.43 -13.83
C PHE A 7 -12.71 -7.21 -14.20
N LYS A 8 -11.79 -6.59 -14.94
CA LYS A 8 -10.50 -7.21 -15.27
C LYS A 8 -9.68 -7.57 -14.03
N LEU A 9 -9.68 -6.71 -13.00
CA LEU A 9 -9.00 -6.97 -11.74
C LEU A 9 -9.59 -8.18 -11.01
N ILE A 10 -10.93 -8.23 -10.87
CA ILE A 10 -11.63 -9.35 -10.22
C ILE A 10 -11.33 -10.65 -10.96
N TYR A 11 -11.50 -10.65 -12.29
CA TYR A 11 -11.26 -11.83 -13.12
C TYR A 11 -9.83 -12.36 -12.97
N ALA A 12 -8.82 -11.47 -13.02
CA ALA A 12 -7.42 -11.85 -12.82
C ALA A 12 -7.19 -12.48 -11.43
N CYS A 13 -7.73 -11.88 -10.36
CA CYS A 13 -7.53 -12.40 -9.00
C CYS A 13 -8.23 -13.74 -8.77
N PHE A 14 -9.42 -13.94 -9.34
CA PHE A 14 -10.11 -15.24 -9.25
C PHE A 14 -9.40 -16.34 -10.03
N ASN A 15 -8.86 -16.02 -11.21
CA ASN A 15 -8.03 -16.97 -11.94
C ASN A 15 -6.77 -17.35 -11.13
N GLU A 16 -6.13 -16.40 -10.45
CA GLU A 16 -5.02 -16.74 -9.55
C GLU A 16 -5.48 -17.69 -8.44
N ILE A 17 -6.55 -17.34 -7.72
CA ILE A 17 -7.05 -18.13 -6.59
C ILE A 17 -7.42 -19.57 -7.02
N ASN A 18 -8.05 -19.73 -8.18
CA ASN A 18 -8.43 -21.05 -8.70
C ASN A 18 -7.23 -21.93 -9.05
N ASN A 19 -6.06 -21.35 -9.29
CA ASN A 19 -4.82 -22.07 -9.60
C ASN A 19 -3.95 -22.33 -8.35
N LEU A 20 -4.32 -21.80 -7.18
CA LEU A 20 -3.58 -22.03 -5.94
C LEU A 20 -3.91 -23.41 -5.35
N ASN A 21 -2.93 -23.98 -4.64
CA ASN A 21 -3.21 -25.08 -3.73
C ASN A 21 -4.14 -24.56 -2.61
N PRO A 22 -5.26 -25.24 -2.29
CA PRO A 22 -6.17 -24.82 -1.21
C PRO A 22 -5.50 -24.61 0.15
N GLU A 23 -4.38 -25.28 0.41
CA GLU A 23 -3.61 -25.14 1.66
C GLU A 23 -2.63 -23.95 1.63
N ASP A 24 -2.40 -23.32 0.48
CA ASP A 24 -1.50 -22.18 0.31
C ASP A 24 -2.19 -20.85 0.71
N VAL A 25 -2.41 -20.72 2.01
CA VAL A 25 -3.00 -19.52 2.63
C VAL A 25 -2.13 -18.27 2.41
N VAL A 26 -0.83 -18.42 2.23
CA VAL A 26 0.11 -17.31 2.04
C VAL A 26 -0.13 -16.65 0.69
N SER A 27 -0.17 -17.45 -0.38
CA SER A 27 -0.45 -16.94 -1.73
C SER A 27 -1.85 -16.37 -1.84
N LEU A 28 -2.84 -16.97 -1.15
CA LEU A 28 -4.19 -16.40 -1.07
C LEU A 28 -4.18 -14.99 -0.46
N LYS A 29 -3.53 -14.82 0.70
CA LYS A 29 -3.41 -13.51 1.37
C LYS A 29 -2.68 -12.49 0.49
N LYS A 30 -1.62 -12.89 -0.21
CA LYS A 30 -0.95 -12.02 -1.19
C LYS A 30 -1.94 -11.55 -2.26
N THR A 31 -2.66 -12.47 -2.91
CA THR A 31 -3.65 -12.12 -3.94
C THR A 31 -4.73 -11.16 -3.42
N MET A 32 -5.21 -11.37 -2.19
CA MET A 32 -6.16 -10.45 -1.54
C MET A 32 -5.56 -9.05 -1.31
N CYS A 33 -4.32 -8.97 -0.85
CA CYS A 33 -3.62 -7.68 -0.70
C CYS A 33 -3.47 -6.96 -2.04
N PHE A 34 -3.04 -7.68 -3.09
CA PHE A 34 -2.94 -7.12 -4.43
C PHE A 34 -4.27 -6.56 -4.93
N PHE A 35 -5.34 -7.34 -4.78
CA PHE A 35 -6.69 -6.91 -5.12
C PHE A 35 -7.03 -5.60 -4.41
N GLY A 36 -6.85 -5.54 -3.08
CA GLY A 36 -7.14 -4.34 -2.29
C GLY A 36 -6.38 -3.11 -2.77
N ILE A 37 -5.08 -3.23 -3.02
CA ILE A 37 -4.24 -2.11 -3.47
C ILE A 37 -4.65 -1.63 -4.87
N LYS A 38 -4.88 -2.55 -5.80
CA LYS A 38 -5.31 -2.20 -7.16
C LYS A 38 -6.71 -1.63 -7.18
N PHE A 39 -7.61 -2.15 -6.35
CA PHE A 39 -8.95 -1.61 -6.19
C PHE A 39 -8.89 -0.15 -5.74
N LEU A 40 -8.12 0.15 -4.68
CA LEU A 40 -7.92 1.53 -4.21
C LEU A 40 -7.35 2.43 -5.32
N ARG A 41 -6.41 1.91 -6.10
CA ARG A 41 -5.84 2.64 -7.23
C ARG A 41 -6.85 2.95 -8.34
N ILE A 42 -7.65 1.97 -8.76
CA ILE A 42 -8.65 2.13 -9.82
C ILE A 42 -9.80 3.05 -9.38
N THR A 43 -10.14 3.02 -8.10
CA THR A 43 -11.21 3.85 -7.51
C THR A 43 -10.75 5.24 -7.08
N GLY A 44 -9.46 5.58 -7.23
CA GLY A 44 -8.92 6.92 -7.01
C GLY A 44 -8.40 7.19 -5.58
N TYR A 45 -8.36 6.20 -4.70
CA TYR A 45 -7.87 6.29 -3.33
C TYR A 45 -6.37 5.97 -3.22
N ILE A 46 -5.55 6.52 -4.12
CA ILE A 46 -4.10 6.34 -4.09
C ILE A 46 -3.53 7.27 -3.01
N PRO A 47 -2.71 6.75 -2.07
CA PRO A 47 -2.14 7.59 -1.03
C PRO A 47 -1.12 8.58 -1.60
N LEU A 48 -1.10 9.79 -1.04
CA LEU A 48 -0.08 10.80 -1.33
C LEU A 48 1.20 10.46 -0.57
N LEU A 49 2.18 9.88 -1.25
CA LEU A 49 3.42 9.39 -0.65
C LEU A 49 4.65 10.26 -0.94
N LYS A 50 4.55 11.33 -1.72
CA LYS A 50 5.71 12.20 -2.07
C LYS A 50 5.71 13.54 -1.34
N ASN A 51 4.53 14.10 -1.15
CA ASN A 51 4.32 15.41 -0.53
C ASN A 51 3.48 15.23 0.73
N CYS A 52 3.60 16.17 1.66
CA CYS A 52 2.70 16.25 2.80
C CYS A 52 1.25 16.39 2.31
N SER A 53 0.38 15.45 2.66
CA SER A 53 -1.01 15.43 2.22
C SER A 53 -1.85 16.60 2.74
N LYS A 54 -1.38 17.30 3.78
CA LYS A 54 -2.07 18.47 4.36
C LYS A 54 -1.58 19.82 3.81
N CYS A 55 -0.28 20.00 3.59
CA CYS A 55 0.29 21.30 3.20
C CYS A 55 1.06 21.28 1.88
N ASN A 56 1.06 20.14 1.17
CA ASN A 56 1.75 19.91 -0.08
C ASN A 56 3.28 20.10 -0.07
N LYS A 57 3.89 20.31 1.09
CA LYS A 57 5.35 20.38 1.25
C LYS A 57 6.00 19.10 0.75
N GLU A 58 6.97 19.22 -0.14
CA GLU A 58 7.78 18.08 -0.61
C GLU A 58 8.54 17.44 0.57
N LEU A 59 8.48 16.11 0.67
CA LEU A 59 9.14 15.35 1.72
C LEU A 59 10.33 14.59 1.12
N LYS A 60 11.52 15.20 1.19
CA LYS A 60 12.77 14.61 0.69
C LYS A 60 13.31 13.53 1.63
N ASN A 61 14.15 12.64 1.06
CA ASN A 61 14.93 11.62 1.77
C ASN A 61 14.10 10.62 2.60
N LEU A 62 12.87 10.30 2.17
CA LEU A 62 12.00 9.33 2.84
C LEU A 62 12.55 7.89 2.84
N TYR A 63 13.48 7.59 1.93
CA TYR A 63 14.16 6.29 1.83
C TYR A 63 15.43 6.18 2.69
N SER A 64 15.83 7.27 3.36
CA SER A 64 17.06 7.23 4.18
C SER A 64 16.79 6.53 5.51
N PHE A 65 17.66 5.58 5.87
CA PHE A 65 17.65 4.88 7.17
C PHE A 65 17.81 5.83 8.37
N HIS A 66 18.15 7.10 8.13
CA HIS A 66 18.38 8.12 9.16
C HIS A 66 17.16 9.00 9.44
N LYS A 67 16.00 8.73 8.82
CA LYS A 67 14.79 9.49 9.08
C LYS A 67 13.91 8.73 10.06
N ASP A 68 13.89 9.19 11.30
CA ASP A 68 13.35 8.41 12.42
C ASP A 68 11.83 8.19 12.36
N LYS A 69 11.07 9.06 11.68
CA LYS A 69 9.59 9.00 11.70
C LYS A 69 8.96 9.47 10.39
N ILE A 70 8.23 8.57 9.73
CA ILE A 70 7.34 8.90 8.61
C ILE A 70 5.91 8.81 9.14
N TYR A 71 5.19 9.93 9.12
CA TYR A 71 3.83 9.98 9.64
C TYR A 71 2.83 9.71 8.52
N PHE A 72 2.02 8.66 8.64
CA PHE A 72 0.94 8.35 7.71
C PHE A 72 -0.41 8.66 8.35
N SER A 73 -1.25 9.43 7.67
CA SER A 73 -2.60 9.74 8.13
C SER A 73 -3.63 9.18 7.17
N VAL A 74 -4.45 8.26 7.68
CA VAL A 74 -5.61 7.73 6.96
C VAL A 74 -6.59 8.87 6.63
N LYS A 75 -6.82 9.79 7.58
CA LYS A 75 -7.70 10.96 7.41
C LYS A 75 -7.30 11.83 6.22
N TYR A 76 -6.00 12.05 6.01
CA TYR A 76 -5.49 12.85 4.91
C TYR A 76 -5.04 12.01 3.71
N GLY A 77 -5.23 10.69 3.74
CA GLY A 77 -4.89 9.78 2.64
C GLY A 77 -3.42 9.83 2.22
N GLY A 78 -2.48 9.98 3.15
CA GLY A 78 -1.06 10.08 2.79
C GLY A 78 -0.13 10.45 3.92
N ILE A 79 1.12 10.75 3.57
CA ILE A 79 2.15 11.11 4.54
C ILE A 79 2.08 12.58 4.97
N LEU A 80 2.52 12.88 6.18
CA LEU A 80 2.55 14.23 6.76
C LEU A 80 3.98 14.67 7.08
N CYS A 81 4.22 15.99 6.95
CA CYS A 81 5.41 16.61 7.55
C CYS A 81 5.24 16.72 9.08
N GLY A 82 6.34 16.78 9.85
CA GLY A 82 6.28 16.85 11.32
C GLY A 82 5.30 17.91 11.86
N LYS A 83 5.35 19.14 11.34
CA LYS A 83 4.41 20.21 11.74
C LYS A 83 2.93 19.85 11.52
N CYS A 84 2.63 19.14 10.43
CA CYS A 84 1.28 18.70 10.12
C CYS A 84 0.87 17.47 10.91
N ALA A 85 1.84 16.62 11.26
CA ALA A 85 1.67 15.45 12.10
C ALA A 85 1.26 15.89 13.52
N ASP A 86 2.03 16.80 14.12
CA ASP A 86 1.82 17.31 15.48
C ASP A 86 0.46 17.98 15.70
N SER A 87 -0.10 18.58 14.64
CA SER A 87 -1.38 19.32 14.69
C SER A 87 -2.62 18.53 14.29
N SER A 88 -2.46 17.30 13.79
CA SER A 88 -3.58 16.55 13.19
C SER A 88 -4.16 15.47 14.10
N GLY A 89 -3.34 14.87 14.99
CA GLY A 89 -3.71 13.67 15.74
C GLY A 89 -4.03 12.47 14.84
N GLY A 90 -4.10 11.25 15.41
CA GLY A 90 -4.56 10.05 14.69
C GLY A 90 -3.71 9.69 13.47
N MET A 91 -2.44 9.41 13.69
CA MET A 91 -1.47 9.05 12.65
C MET A 91 -0.66 7.82 13.04
N GLU A 92 -0.34 7.02 12.03
CA GLU A 92 0.56 5.88 12.16
C GLU A 92 1.99 6.35 11.89
N VAL A 93 2.95 5.83 12.67
CA VAL A 93 4.38 6.09 12.43
C VAL A 93 4.94 4.89 11.69
N LEU A 94 5.35 5.11 10.44
CA LEU A 94 5.96 4.11 9.59
C LEU A 94 7.49 4.20 9.69
N GLY A 95 8.14 3.04 9.79
CA GLY A 95 9.57 2.93 9.52
C GLY A 95 9.87 3.10 8.03
N ALA A 96 11.15 3.31 7.70
CA ALA A 96 11.58 3.44 6.31
C ALA A 96 11.26 2.19 5.46
N SER A 97 11.38 0.98 6.06
CA SER A 97 11.02 -0.29 5.43
C SER A 97 9.53 -0.37 5.09
N ASP A 98 8.66 -0.03 6.04
CA ASP A 98 7.20 -0.12 5.88
C ASP A 98 6.69 0.91 4.87
N TYR A 99 7.25 2.13 4.91
CA TYR A 99 6.96 3.17 3.93
C TYR A 99 7.42 2.74 2.53
N ARG A 100 8.62 2.15 2.40
CA ARG A 100 9.12 1.66 1.11
C ARG A 100 8.23 0.55 0.57
N PHE A 101 7.88 -0.41 1.42
CA PHE A 101 6.95 -1.48 1.06
C PHE A 101 5.59 -0.91 0.60
N LEU A 102 5.00 0.02 1.34
CA LEU A 102 3.77 0.70 0.95
C LEU A 102 3.90 1.42 -0.40
N TYR A 103 4.99 2.15 -0.60
CA TYR A 103 5.27 2.86 -1.85
C TYR A 103 5.38 1.88 -3.02
N ASP A 104 6.13 0.80 -2.84
CA ASP A 104 6.32 -0.22 -3.87
C ASP A 104 4.98 -0.89 -4.20
N LEU A 105 4.20 -1.30 -3.18
CA LEU A 105 2.88 -1.90 -3.35
C LEU A 105 1.95 -1.09 -4.28
N PHE A 106 1.87 0.23 -4.09
CA PHE A 106 1.02 1.09 -4.94
C PHE A 106 1.57 1.30 -6.36
N ASN A 107 2.84 0.96 -6.61
CA ASN A 107 3.53 1.15 -7.88
C ASN A 107 3.87 -0.17 -8.62
N LEU A 108 3.80 -1.33 -7.97
CA LEU A 108 4.07 -2.65 -8.57
C LEU A 108 3.13 -2.95 -9.75
N LYS A 109 3.61 -3.70 -10.75
CA LYS A 109 2.73 -4.32 -11.74
C LYS A 109 2.20 -5.66 -11.21
N LEU A 110 1.22 -6.22 -11.91
CA LEU A 110 0.67 -7.54 -11.57
C LEU A 110 1.72 -8.64 -11.67
N GLU A 111 2.54 -8.57 -12.73
CA GLU A 111 3.63 -9.53 -13.00
C GLU A 111 4.64 -9.54 -11.84
N ASP A 112 5.04 -8.36 -11.37
CA ASP A 112 6.00 -8.19 -10.28
C ASP A 112 5.44 -8.57 -8.89
N PHE A 113 4.12 -8.73 -8.76
CA PHE A 113 3.49 -9.02 -7.47
C PHE A 113 3.63 -10.50 -7.06
N ARG A 114 3.64 -11.42 -8.03
CA ARG A 114 3.75 -12.87 -7.77
C ARG A 114 5.08 -13.24 -7.11
N ASP A 115 6.14 -12.53 -7.49
CA ASP A 115 7.51 -12.77 -7.01
C ASP A 115 7.81 -12.04 -5.70
N LEU A 116 6.83 -11.31 -5.13
CA LEU A 116 7.08 -10.51 -3.94
C LEU A 116 7.13 -11.40 -2.69
N GLU A 117 8.29 -11.42 -2.03
CA GLU A 117 8.46 -12.03 -0.71
C GLU A 117 7.80 -11.15 0.35
N VAL A 118 6.65 -11.59 0.86
CA VAL A 118 5.99 -10.94 1.99
C VAL A 118 6.35 -11.70 3.25
N GLY A 119 6.99 -11.04 4.21
CA GLY A 119 7.20 -11.62 5.53
C GLY A 119 5.85 -11.95 6.17
N LEU A 120 5.68 -13.20 6.62
CA LEU A 120 4.48 -13.66 7.34
C LEU A 120 4.01 -12.72 8.48
N PRO A 121 4.88 -12.03 9.25
CA PRO A 121 4.45 -11.09 10.29
C PRO A 121 3.73 -9.85 9.73
N THR A 122 3.99 -9.47 8.48
CA THR A 122 3.41 -8.30 7.82
C THR A 122 1.97 -8.55 7.39
N LEU A 123 1.61 -9.81 7.14
CA LEU A 123 0.25 -10.26 6.83
C LEU A 123 -0.48 -10.63 8.12
N LYS A 124 -0.78 -9.63 8.96
CA LYS A 124 -1.56 -9.82 10.20
C LYS A 124 -2.78 -10.71 9.92
N SER A 125 -2.97 -11.74 10.75
CA SER A 125 -4.20 -12.52 10.78
C SER A 125 -5.33 -11.60 11.24
N THR A 126 -6.21 -11.21 10.31
CA THR A 126 -7.60 -10.87 10.64
C THR A 126 -8.31 -12.08 11.21
#